data_AF-A0A9P7MX82-F1
#
_entry.id   AF-A0A9P7MX82-F1
#
_cell.length_a   1.000
_cell.length_b   1.000
_cell.length_c   1.000
_cell.angle_alpha   90.00
_cell.angle_beta   90.00
_cell.angle_gamma   90.00
#
_symmetry.space_group_name_H-M   'P 1'
#
loop_
_entity.id
_entity.type
_entity.pdbx_description
1 polymer ?
#
loop_
_entity_poly.entity_id
_entity_poly.type
_entity_poly.pdbx_seq_one_letter_code
_entity_poly.pdbx_strand_id
1 'polypeptide(L)'
;MTQRPSWRATLVSLLLVCAASAQNAAALEPVPDFVTKYAPLVWLHSLDPFRPSDLLTHVRHTTPTIDQVPVPNLPSLTLDNLALLNGLNGTVALASKDDVTTLPSWLMGDVPDETGRTANATACVVILVDKGQHEVDAFYFYFYSYDRGANLTQVVEPLNRLVEDTQHGVPFGDHVGDWQVLLILAEHNMVRFHQGKPTGIYYSQHEDGAAYSWADAKLSLQDERPLVFSAYGSHANYVSHGDHIHGKALIDFCDTGILWDPVLSAYFFQFDPQTSHLTRLVHGSSHDDAAPTTNLTSFLYFAGLWGDAEYPKHHPLQKTIPLFGLKRFVSGPLGPLAKQLVRRGLFPDRRARKSWIQWAVGVFMTFYPCCVRGWRKWMSGMVLLVVGLGLMLVFWRAVRYHQRRTRRRRRGYKKLRMMDIPLSDVA
;
A
#
# COMPACT_ATOMS: atom_id res chain seq x y z
N MET A 1 -14.48 -52.79 90.08
CA MET A 1 -13.01 -52.99 90.24
C MET A 1 -12.42 -53.16 88.85
N THR A 2 -11.42 -52.33 88.51
CA THR A 2 -10.35 -52.54 87.48
C THR A 2 -10.80 -52.81 86.04
N GLN A 3 -10.41 -52.11 84.97
CA GLN A 3 -9.19 -51.35 84.68
C GLN A 3 -9.42 -50.47 83.42
N ARG A 4 -8.48 -49.55 83.19
CA ARG A 4 -8.49 -48.36 82.32
C ARG A 4 -8.65 -48.63 80.81
N PRO A 5 -9.25 -47.70 80.02
CA PRO A 5 -9.24 -47.78 78.57
C PRO A 5 -7.91 -47.25 77.98
N SER A 6 -7.47 -47.92 76.93
CA SER A 6 -6.24 -47.66 76.17
C SER A 6 -6.39 -46.44 75.24
N TRP A 7 -5.40 -45.56 75.28
CA TRP A 7 -5.21 -44.49 74.30
C TRP A 7 -4.81 -45.09 72.94
N ARG A 8 -5.67 -44.97 71.93
CA ARG A 8 -5.29 -45.17 70.52
C ARG A 8 -5.13 -43.81 69.86
N ALA A 9 -3.90 -43.48 69.51
CA ALA A 9 -3.55 -42.29 68.74
C ALA A 9 -4.19 -42.35 67.35
N THR A 10 -4.94 -41.31 66.99
CA THR A 10 -5.50 -41.13 65.64
C THR A 10 -4.51 -40.31 64.83
N LEU A 11 -3.78 -40.95 63.92
CA LEU A 11 -3.05 -40.26 62.85
C LEU A 11 -4.03 -40.03 61.70
N VAL A 12 -4.54 -38.80 61.59
CA VAL A 12 -5.28 -38.35 60.40
C VAL A 12 -4.26 -37.85 59.39
N SER A 13 -4.05 -38.64 58.34
CA SER A 13 -3.21 -38.28 57.21
C SER A 13 -3.80 -37.06 56.48
N LEU A 14 -3.02 -35.99 56.40
CA LEU A 14 -3.32 -34.80 55.62
C LEU A 14 -3.18 -35.15 54.12
N LEU A 15 -4.29 -35.43 53.44
CA LEU A 15 -4.32 -35.52 51.99
C LEU A 15 -4.23 -34.08 51.44
N LEU A 16 -3.04 -33.68 51.01
CA LEU A 16 -2.86 -32.56 50.09
C LEU A 16 -3.60 -32.92 48.79
N VAL A 17 -4.77 -32.33 48.59
CA VAL A 17 -5.41 -32.30 47.27
C VAL A 17 -4.63 -31.28 46.45
N CYS A 18 -3.62 -31.75 45.73
CA CYS A 18 -3.10 -31.02 44.58
C CYS A 18 -4.23 -30.99 43.53
N ALA A 19 -5.01 -29.91 43.51
CA ALA A 19 -5.83 -29.58 42.36
C ALA A 19 -4.88 -29.25 41.21
N ALA A 20 -4.44 -30.27 40.48
CA ALA A 20 -3.86 -30.10 39.16
C ALA A 20 -4.93 -29.42 38.31
N SER A 21 -4.66 -28.17 37.92
CA SER A 21 -5.46 -27.45 36.95
C SER A 21 -5.34 -28.23 35.65
N ALA A 22 -6.31 -29.11 35.38
CA ALA A 22 -6.52 -29.62 34.05
C ALA A 22 -6.82 -28.41 33.18
N GLN A 23 -5.82 -27.96 32.41
CA GLN A 23 -6.06 -27.11 31.26
C GLN A 23 -6.97 -27.94 30.34
N ASN A 24 -8.28 -27.74 30.46
CA ASN A 24 -9.20 -28.12 29.41
C ASN A 24 -8.63 -27.50 28.13
N ALA A 25 -8.31 -28.32 27.13
CA ALA A 25 -8.10 -27.85 25.78
C ALA A 25 -9.39 -27.11 25.40
N ALA A 26 -9.37 -25.78 25.54
CA ALA A 26 -10.53 -24.97 25.24
C ALA A 26 -10.88 -25.20 23.78
N ALA A 27 -12.14 -25.55 23.50
CA ALA A 27 -12.64 -25.57 22.14
C ALA A 27 -12.32 -24.21 21.51
N LEU A 28 -11.81 -24.21 20.28
CA LEU A 28 -11.49 -22.96 19.60
C LEU A 28 -12.77 -22.14 19.42
N GLU A 29 -12.68 -20.85 19.73
CA GLU A 29 -13.79 -19.93 19.56
C GLU A 29 -14.10 -19.72 18.06
N PRO A 30 -15.39 -19.65 17.68
CA PRO A 30 -15.77 -19.37 16.30
C PRO A 30 -15.47 -17.92 15.93
N VAL A 31 -15.09 -17.69 14.68
CA VAL A 31 -15.00 -16.33 14.13
C VAL A 31 -16.39 -15.67 14.14
N PRO A 32 -16.53 -14.41 14.63
CA PRO A 32 -17.81 -13.70 14.60
C PRO A 32 -18.32 -13.48 13.16
N ASP A 33 -19.60 -13.76 12.91
CA ASP A 33 -20.20 -13.72 11.58
C ASP A 33 -20.01 -12.39 10.83
N PHE A 34 -20.00 -11.26 11.56
CA PHE A 34 -19.84 -9.94 10.93
C PHE A 34 -18.47 -9.77 10.25
N VAL A 35 -17.44 -10.51 10.69
CA VAL A 35 -16.10 -10.45 10.11
C VAL A 35 -16.13 -10.98 8.69
N THR A 36 -16.76 -12.13 8.45
CA THR A 36 -16.85 -12.69 7.09
C THR A 36 -17.95 -12.03 6.28
N LYS A 37 -19.07 -11.63 6.90
CA LYS A 37 -20.18 -10.94 6.23
C LYS A 37 -19.76 -9.62 5.58
N TYR A 38 -18.92 -8.82 6.24
CA TYR A 38 -18.46 -7.53 5.73
C TYR A 38 -16.99 -7.57 5.25
N ALA A 39 -16.46 -8.77 5.02
CA ALA A 39 -15.10 -8.95 4.53
C ALA A 39 -14.94 -8.33 3.14
N PRO A 40 -13.79 -7.74 2.80
CA PRO A 40 -13.57 -7.20 1.47
C PRO A 40 -13.62 -8.27 0.37
N LEU A 41 -14.03 -7.85 -0.82
CA LEU A 41 -13.94 -8.61 -2.07
C LEU A 41 -12.90 -7.94 -2.95
N VAL A 42 -11.95 -8.72 -3.48
CA VAL A 42 -10.79 -8.17 -4.18
C VAL A 42 -10.84 -8.51 -5.66
N TRP A 43 -10.93 -7.50 -6.51
CA TRP A 43 -10.65 -7.62 -7.93
C TRP A 43 -9.14 -7.69 -8.15
N LEU A 44 -8.67 -8.83 -8.63
CA LEU A 44 -7.30 -9.03 -9.09
C LEU A 44 -7.17 -8.53 -10.53
N HIS A 45 -6.06 -7.85 -10.83
CA HIS A 45 -5.83 -7.33 -12.17
C HIS A 45 -5.80 -8.47 -13.21
N SER A 46 -6.52 -8.29 -14.33
CA SER A 46 -6.76 -9.33 -15.34
C SER A 46 -5.46 -9.93 -15.90
N LEU A 47 -4.47 -9.08 -16.16
CA LEU A 47 -3.19 -9.46 -16.75
C LEU A 47 -2.11 -9.90 -15.75
N ASP A 48 -2.35 -9.82 -14.44
CA ASP A 48 -1.28 -10.12 -13.47
C ASP A 48 -0.97 -11.61 -13.42
N PRO A 49 0.27 -12.08 -13.68
CA PRO A 49 0.57 -13.49 -13.47
C PRO A 49 0.68 -13.86 -11.98
N PHE A 50 0.90 -12.89 -11.09
CA PHE A 50 1.09 -13.13 -9.66
C PHE A 50 -0.25 -13.09 -8.93
N ARG A 51 -0.61 -14.21 -8.32
CA ARG A 51 -1.90 -14.45 -7.67
C ARG A 51 -1.71 -14.67 -6.17
N PRO A 52 -2.81 -14.58 -5.38
CA PRO A 52 -2.75 -14.90 -3.96
C PRO A 52 -2.10 -16.26 -3.72
N SER A 53 -1.15 -16.31 -2.80
CA SER A 53 -0.23 -17.44 -2.62
C SER A 53 -0.37 -18.09 -1.25
N ASP A 54 -0.07 -19.38 -1.15
CA ASP A 54 -0.11 -20.08 0.13
C ASP A 54 1.13 -19.76 1.01
N LEU A 55 0.88 -19.36 2.26
CA LEU A 55 1.92 -18.99 3.22
C LEU A 55 2.91 -20.13 3.49
N LEU A 56 2.41 -21.35 3.68
CA LEU A 56 3.26 -22.49 4.03
C LEU A 56 4.09 -22.95 2.83
N THR A 57 3.51 -22.91 1.63
CA THR A 57 4.24 -23.15 0.38
C THR A 57 5.41 -22.19 0.24
N HIS A 58 5.21 -20.89 0.48
CA HIS A 58 6.29 -19.90 0.47
C HIS A 58 7.41 -20.23 1.48
N VAL A 59 7.05 -20.57 2.73
CA VAL A 59 8.04 -20.98 3.75
C VAL A 59 8.81 -22.23 3.31
N ARG A 60 8.18 -23.16 2.59
CA ARG A 60 8.83 -24.38 2.08
C ARG A 60 9.77 -24.10 0.91
N HIS A 61 9.51 -23.08 0.10
CA HIS A 61 10.38 -22.65 -1.01
C HIS A 61 11.49 -21.68 -0.60
N THR A 62 11.57 -21.33 0.69
CA THR A 62 12.59 -20.43 1.22
C THR A 62 13.53 -21.11 2.22
N THR A 63 14.70 -20.51 2.39
CA THR A 63 15.73 -20.91 3.35
C THR A 63 16.12 -19.69 4.18
N PRO A 64 16.16 -19.79 5.52
CA PRO A 64 16.66 -18.71 6.36
C PRO A 64 18.13 -18.40 6.07
N THR A 65 18.41 -17.14 5.83
CA THR A 65 19.76 -16.62 5.63
C THR A 65 20.04 -15.44 6.56
N ILE A 66 21.31 -15.24 6.91
CA ILE A 66 21.82 -14.02 7.56
C ILE A 66 22.97 -13.54 6.70
N ASP A 67 22.95 -12.27 6.30
CA ASP A 67 23.93 -11.71 5.36
C ASP A 67 24.09 -12.56 4.08
N GLN A 68 22.96 -13.09 3.58
CA GLN A 68 22.88 -13.99 2.40
C GLN A 68 23.58 -15.35 2.57
N VAL A 69 23.96 -15.73 3.80
CA VAL A 69 24.51 -17.05 4.11
C VAL A 69 23.44 -17.92 4.76
N PRO A 70 23.17 -19.14 4.25
CA PRO A 70 22.20 -20.07 4.84
C PRO A 70 22.53 -20.41 6.29
N VAL A 71 21.52 -20.39 7.16
CA VAL A 71 21.66 -20.82 8.56
C VAL A 71 21.60 -22.35 8.63
N PRO A 72 22.67 -23.03 9.10
CA PRO A 72 22.71 -24.49 9.14
C PRO A 72 21.89 -25.06 10.31
N ASN A 73 21.59 -26.37 10.23
CA ASN A 73 21.03 -27.18 11.32
C ASN A 73 19.67 -26.69 11.87
N LEU A 74 18.84 -26.08 11.04
CA LEU A 74 17.48 -25.69 11.40
C LEU A 74 16.49 -26.87 11.22
N PRO A 75 15.46 -26.97 12.07
CA PRO A 75 14.36 -27.90 11.83
C PRO A 75 13.57 -27.49 10.57
N SER A 76 12.71 -28.38 10.08
CA SER A 76 11.74 -28.00 9.04
C SER A 76 10.85 -26.87 9.56
N LEU A 77 10.85 -25.75 8.84
CA LEU A 77 10.07 -24.58 9.22
C LEU A 77 8.61 -24.72 8.81
N THR A 78 7.72 -24.24 9.68
CA THR A 78 6.27 -24.19 9.51
C THR A 78 5.74 -22.90 10.14
N LEU A 79 4.46 -22.60 9.92
CA LEU A 79 3.80 -21.46 10.56
C LEU A 79 3.68 -21.60 12.10
N ASP A 80 4.08 -22.74 12.70
CA ASP A 80 4.12 -22.96 14.14
C ASP A 80 5.49 -22.69 14.77
N ASN A 81 6.57 -22.61 13.98
CA ASN A 81 7.93 -22.53 14.53
C ASN A 81 8.83 -21.44 13.90
N LEU A 82 8.33 -20.62 12.96
CA LEU A 82 9.09 -19.52 12.36
C LEU A 82 9.74 -18.57 13.38
N ALA A 83 9.08 -18.30 14.51
CA ALA A 83 9.61 -17.42 15.55
C ALA A 83 10.89 -17.94 16.23
N LEU A 84 11.25 -19.22 16.07
CA LEU A 84 12.55 -19.75 16.52
C LEU A 84 13.73 -19.00 15.89
N LEU A 85 13.54 -18.47 14.68
CA LEU A 85 14.55 -17.72 13.95
C LEU A 85 14.89 -16.38 14.63
N ASN A 86 14.01 -15.84 15.46
CA ASN A 86 14.25 -14.58 16.18
C ASN A 86 15.38 -14.68 17.22
N GLY A 87 15.75 -15.90 17.63
CA GLY A 87 16.87 -16.13 18.56
C GLY A 87 18.25 -16.04 17.90
N LEU A 88 18.31 -15.88 16.58
CA LEU A 88 19.56 -15.80 15.83
C LEU A 88 20.11 -14.35 15.84
N ASN A 89 21.43 -14.21 15.86
CA ASN A 89 22.09 -12.91 15.82
C ASN A 89 22.13 -12.38 14.38
N GLY A 90 21.27 -11.40 14.07
CA GLY A 90 21.23 -10.73 12.78
C GLY A 90 19.82 -10.58 12.25
N THR A 91 19.67 -9.97 11.07
CA THR A 91 18.39 -9.93 10.37
C THR A 91 18.26 -11.20 9.55
N VAL A 92 17.31 -12.06 9.92
CA VAL A 92 17.04 -13.30 9.18
C VAL A 92 16.15 -12.97 7.98
N ALA A 93 16.52 -13.50 6.82
CA ALA A 93 15.75 -13.38 5.58
C ALA A 93 15.32 -14.76 5.08
N LEU A 94 14.04 -14.94 4.76
CA LEU A 94 13.51 -16.14 4.10
C LEU A 94 13.84 -16.05 2.60
N ALA A 95 15.09 -16.30 2.25
CA ALA A 95 15.58 -16.20 0.88
C ALA A 95 15.06 -17.36 0.01
N SER A 96 14.74 -17.08 -1.25
CA SER A 96 14.32 -18.11 -2.21
C SER A 96 15.36 -19.22 -2.36
N LYS A 97 14.91 -20.48 -2.40
CA LYS A 97 15.76 -21.63 -2.78
C LYS A 97 16.00 -21.70 -4.28
N ASP A 98 15.12 -21.09 -5.06
CA ASP A 98 15.09 -21.13 -6.52
C ASP A 98 15.56 -19.79 -7.12
N ASP A 99 16.02 -19.81 -8.38
CA ASP A 99 16.35 -18.59 -9.12
C ASP A 99 15.06 -17.82 -9.48
N VAL A 100 14.83 -16.73 -8.76
CA VAL A 100 13.65 -15.87 -8.92
C VAL A 100 13.56 -15.23 -10.30
N THR A 101 14.66 -15.11 -11.04
CA THR A 101 14.65 -14.55 -12.40
C THR A 101 14.04 -15.48 -13.43
N THR A 102 13.93 -16.77 -13.10
CA THR A 102 13.22 -17.77 -13.92
C THR A 102 11.72 -17.80 -13.64
N LEU A 103 11.26 -17.05 -12.63
CA LEU A 103 9.87 -16.97 -12.20
C LEU A 103 9.24 -18.35 -11.95
N PRO A 104 9.77 -19.14 -10.99
CA PRO A 104 9.25 -20.47 -10.69
C PRO A 104 7.77 -20.44 -10.31
N SER A 105 7.05 -21.52 -10.60
CA SER A 105 5.59 -21.55 -10.52
C SER A 105 5.01 -21.22 -9.15
N TRP A 106 5.74 -21.49 -8.06
CA TRP A 106 5.29 -21.18 -6.70
C TRP A 106 5.20 -19.67 -6.41
N LEU A 107 5.86 -18.83 -7.22
CA LEU A 107 5.73 -17.36 -7.18
C LEU A 107 4.42 -16.88 -7.81
N MET A 108 3.78 -17.69 -8.66
CA MET A 108 2.57 -17.31 -9.40
C MET A 108 1.30 -17.39 -8.55
N GLY A 109 1.32 -18.10 -7.42
CA GLY A 109 0.16 -18.31 -6.57
C GLY A 109 -0.95 -19.13 -7.23
N ASP A 110 -2.15 -19.05 -6.65
CA ASP A 110 -3.32 -19.80 -7.10
C ASP A 110 -4.40 -18.86 -7.65
N VAL A 111 -4.94 -19.23 -8.80
CA VAL A 111 -6.03 -18.49 -9.44
C VAL A 111 -7.34 -18.80 -8.69
N PRO A 112 -8.10 -17.78 -8.24
CA PRO A 112 -9.43 -18.00 -7.68
C PRO A 112 -10.36 -18.71 -8.66
N ASP A 113 -11.18 -19.64 -8.17
CA ASP A 113 -12.22 -20.30 -8.95
C ASP A 113 -13.43 -19.39 -9.21
N GLU A 114 -14.48 -19.90 -9.85
CA GLU A 114 -15.70 -19.15 -10.15
C GLU A 114 -16.44 -18.63 -8.91
N THR A 115 -16.19 -19.22 -7.74
CA THR A 115 -16.74 -18.76 -6.45
C THR A 115 -15.87 -17.69 -5.80
N GLY A 116 -14.71 -17.39 -6.38
CA GLY A 116 -13.69 -16.51 -5.82
C GLY A 116 -12.79 -17.21 -4.79
N ARG A 117 -12.82 -18.54 -4.67
CA ARG A 117 -12.01 -19.28 -3.69
C ARG A 117 -10.67 -19.70 -4.29
N THR A 118 -9.59 -19.58 -3.52
CA THR A 118 -8.30 -20.23 -3.84
C THR A 118 -8.29 -21.63 -3.24
N ALA A 119 -8.65 -22.65 -4.03
CA ALA A 119 -8.89 -24.00 -3.51
C ALA A 119 -7.65 -24.68 -2.92
N ASN A 120 -6.46 -24.40 -3.47
CA ASN A 120 -5.20 -25.04 -3.08
C ASN A 120 -4.25 -24.13 -2.27
N ALA A 121 -4.70 -22.91 -1.93
CA ALA A 121 -3.90 -21.96 -1.18
C ALA A 121 -4.71 -21.26 -0.09
N THR A 122 -4.13 -21.19 1.12
CA THR A 122 -4.61 -20.29 2.17
C THR A 122 -3.82 -18.99 2.09
N ALA A 123 -4.30 -18.07 1.25
CA ALA A 123 -3.61 -16.82 0.92
C ALA A 123 -4.05 -15.63 1.75
N CYS A 124 -5.02 -15.81 2.65
CA CYS A 124 -5.50 -14.76 3.54
C CYS A 124 -5.29 -15.10 5.01
N VAL A 125 -4.91 -14.08 5.79
CA VAL A 125 -4.89 -14.14 7.25
C VAL A 125 -5.78 -13.03 7.80
N VAL A 126 -6.79 -13.42 8.57
CA VAL A 126 -7.69 -12.50 9.27
C VAL A 126 -7.29 -12.42 10.74
N ILE A 127 -6.90 -11.23 11.20
CA ILE A 127 -6.55 -10.97 12.61
C ILE A 127 -7.55 -9.98 13.20
N LEU A 128 -8.27 -10.42 14.24
CA LEU A 128 -9.17 -9.61 15.03
C LEU A 128 -8.44 -9.02 16.22
N VAL A 129 -8.54 -7.70 16.40
CA VAL A 129 -8.02 -6.99 17.56
C VAL A 129 -9.20 -6.40 18.32
N ASP A 130 -9.48 -6.95 19.50
CA ASP A 130 -10.48 -6.39 20.41
C ASP A 130 -9.91 -5.16 21.10
N LYS A 131 -10.58 -4.03 20.94
CA LYS A 131 -10.17 -2.74 21.51
C LYS A 131 -10.94 -2.38 22.77
N GLY A 132 -11.83 -3.27 23.23
CA GLY A 132 -12.79 -3.00 24.27
C GLY A 132 -13.91 -2.08 23.78
N GLN A 133 -14.87 -1.79 24.66
CA GLN A 133 -16.02 -0.92 24.36
C GLN A 133 -16.83 -1.36 23.12
N HIS A 134 -16.83 -2.65 22.80
CA HIS A 134 -17.46 -3.22 21.61
C HIS A 134 -16.86 -2.74 20.27
N GLU A 135 -15.61 -2.25 20.28
CA GLU A 135 -14.85 -1.96 19.06
C GLU A 135 -13.91 -3.13 18.71
N VAL A 136 -13.97 -3.56 17.46
CA VAL A 136 -13.08 -4.61 16.93
C VAL A 136 -12.47 -4.12 15.63
N ASP A 137 -11.15 -4.24 15.50
CA ASP A 137 -10.45 -4.04 14.23
C ASP A 137 -10.17 -5.41 13.60
N ALA A 138 -10.74 -5.68 12.42
CA ALA A 138 -10.41 -6.87 11.64
C ALA A 138 -9.44 -6.51 10.53
N PHE A 139 -8.26 -7.11 10.55
CA PHE A 139 -7.25 -6.99 9.50
C PHE A 139 -7.35 -8.19 8.56
N TYR A 140 -7.50 -7.94 7.26
CA TYR A 140 -7.52 -8.94 6.20
C TYR A 140 -6.21 -8.83 5.45
N PHE A 141 -5.21 -9.62 5.83
CA PHE A 141 -3.92 -9.66 5.15
C PHE A 141 -3.98 -10.61 3.96
N TYR A 142 -3.51 -10.15 2.81
CA TYR A 142 -3.41 -10.89 1.56
C TYR A 142 -1.95 -11.21 1.29
N PHE A 143 -1.66 -12.47 0.98
CA PHE A 143 -0.31 -12.92 0.75
C PHE A 143 -0.05 -13.17 -0.72
N TYR A 144 1.06 -12.63 -1.20
CA TYR A 144 1.62 -12.93 -2.52
C TYR A 144 3.06 -13.42 -2.31
N SER A 145 3.44 -14.52 -2.96
CA SER A 145 4.81 -15.03 -2.89
C SER A 145 5.81 -14.15 -3.65
N TYR A 146 5.31 -13.28 -4.53
CA TYR A 146 6.12 -12.39 -5.33
C TYR A 146 5.35 -11.11 -5.60
N ASP A 147 6.06 -9.99 -5.44
CA ASP A 147 5.59 -8.69 -5.85
C ASP A 147 6.52 -8.18 -6.94
N ARG A 148 5.92 -7.79 -8.06
CA ARG A 148 6.64 -7.23 -9.20
C ARG A 148 6.61 -5.73 -9.07
N GLY A 149 7.78 -5.14 -8.88
CA GLY A 149 7.91 -3.71 -8.72
C GLY A 149 7.53 -2.92 -9.97
N ALA A 150 7.43 -1.60 -9.82
CA ALA A 150 7.00 -0.71 -10.89
C ALA A 150 7.95 -0.73 -12.10
N ASN A 151 7.36 -0.77 -13.28
CA ASN A 151 8.06 -0.61 -14.55
C ASN A 151 8.35 0.87 -14.84
N LEU A 152 9.39 1.18 -15.60
CA LEU A 152 9.68 2.56 -16.01
C LEU A 152 8.56 3.20 -16.84
N THR A 153 7.75 2.37 -17.50
CA THR A 153 6.52 2.79 -18.20
C THR A 153 5.42 3.29 -17.25
N GLN A 154 5.47 2.94 -15.97
CA GLN A 154 4.52 3.38 -14.93
C GLN A 154 4.90 4.75 -14.33
N VAL A 155 5.92 5.44 -14.86
CA VAL A 155 6.29 6.77 -14.38
C VAL A 155 5.43 7.84 -15.05
N VAL A 156 4.89 8.78 -14.27
CA VAL A 156 4.07 9.91 -14.77
C VAL A 156 4.90 10.97 -15.51
N GLU A 157 4.27 11.69 -16.45
CA GLU A 157 4.87 12.89 -17.08
C GLU A 157 5.06 14.01 -16.03
N PRO A 158 6.20 14.73 -16.01
CA PRO A 158 7.34 14.70 -16.95
C PRO A 158 8.49 13.80 -16.52
N LEU A 159 8.38 13.15 -15.36
CA LEU A 159 9.47 12.34 -14.79
C LEU A 159 9.82 11.17 -15.70
N ASN A 160 8.84 10.64 -16.44
CA ASN A 160 9.07 9.65 -17.50
C ASN A 160 10.10 10.08 -18.56
N ARG A 161 10.28 11.38 -18.82
CA ARG A 161 11.31 11.87 -19.76
C ARG A 161 12.71 11.90 -19.17
N LEU A 162 12.82 11.91 -17.84
CA LEU A 162 14.08 11.84 -17.12
C LEU A 162 14.52 10.39 -16.88
N VAL A 163 13.64 9.45 -17.21
CA VAL A 163 13.87 8.01 -17.16
C VAL A 163 13.99 7.55 -18.60
N GLU A 164 15.21 7.43 -19.11
CA GLU A 164 15.41 6.70 -20.36
C GLU A 164 15.06 5.24 -20.11
N ASP A 165 14.08 4.71 -20.83
CA ASP A 165 13.81 3.26 -20.92
C ASP A 165 14.97 2.61 -21.68
N THR A 166 16.13 2.57 -21.03
CA THR A 166 17.35 1.99 -21.57
C THR A 166 17.23 0.48 -21.74
N GLN A 167 16.15 -0.16 -21.24
CA GLN A 167 16.09 -1.62 -21.08
C GLN A 167 14.75 -2.29 -21.44
N HIS A 168 13.81 -1.57 -22.07
CA HIS A 168 12.54 -2.12 -22.58
C HIS A 168 11.82 -3.02 -21.56
N GLY A 169 11.18 -2.41 -20.57
CA GLY A 169 10.17 -3.09 -19.76
C GLY A 169 10.68 -3.94 -18.59
N VAL A 170 11.90 -3.70 -18.08
CA VAL A 170 12.37 -4.34 -16.84
C VAL A 170 11.72 -3.65 -15.61
N PRO A 171 11.05 -4.41 -14.71
CA PRO A 171 10.48 -3.87 -13.47
C PRO A 171 11.56 -3.53 -12.41
N PHE A 172 11.24 -2.60 -11.52
CA PHE A 172 12.09 -2.15 -10.41
C PHE A 172 11.33 -2.17 -9.08
N GLY A 173 11.92 -2.77 -8.05
CA GLY A 173 11.27 -2.99 -6.75
C GLY A 173 10.80 -4.42 -6.53
N ASP A 174 11.25 -5.36 -7.35
CA ASP A 174 10.91 -6.78 -7.26
C ASP A 174 11.35 -7.34 -5.90
N HIS A 175 10.48 -8.13 -5.26
CA HIS A 175 10.79 -8.83 -4.02
C HIS A 175 10.00 -10.13 -3.87
N VAL A 176 10.63 -11.12 -3.21
CA VAL A 176 10.03 -12.40 -2.84
C VAL A 176 9.30 -12.22 -1.53
N GLY A 177 8.07 -12.73 -1.43
CA GLY A 177 7.16 -12.61 -0.28
C GLY A 177 6.60 -11.20 -0.12
N ASP A 178 5.31 -11.07 0.17
CA ASP A 178 4.68 -9.76 0.32
C ASP A 178 3.82 -9.63 1.61
N TRP A 179 4.22 -8.71 2.51
CA TRP A 179 3.61 -8.38 3.82
C TRP A 179 4.03 -6.97 4.37
N GLN A 180 4.65 -6.09 3.56
CA GLN A 180 5.70 -5.08 3.83
C GLN A 180 5.50 -3.84 4.73
N VAL A 181 6.30 -3.69 5.79
CA VAL A 181 6.93 -2.39 6.15
C VAL A 181 8.43 -2.62 6.09
N LEU A 182 9.21 -2.08 5.15
CA LEU A 182 9.68 -0.70 5.02
C LEU A 182 9.97 -0.49 3.51
N LEU A 183 9.36 0.55 2.91
CA LEU A 183 9.08 0.78 1.47
C LEU A 183 7.74 0.25 0.91
N ILE A 184 6.75 0.12 1.79
CA ILE A 184 5.29 0.19 1.60
C ILE A 184 4.59 -0.65 0.49
N LEU A 185 4.21 -1.87 0.86
CA LEU A 185 3.29 -2.79 0.18
C LEU A 185 2.94 -3.90 1.17
N ALA A 186 1.94 -3.73 2.02
CA ALA A 186 1.32 -4.97 2.50
C ALA A 186 -0.11 -4.85 2.24
N GLU A 187 -0.55 -5.78 1.43
CA GLU A 187 -1.90 -5.85 0.97
C GLU A 187 -2.78 -6.31 2.08
N HIS A 188 -3.30 -5.33 2.83
CA HIS A 188 -4.31 -5.56 3.81
C HIS A 188 -5.34 -4.46 3.79
N ASN A 189 -6.57 -4.90 3.95
CA ASN A 189 -7.61 -4.03 4.42
C ASN A 189 -7.74 -4.16 5.93
N MET A 190 -8.19 -3.09 6.56
CA MET A 190 -8.63 -3.14 7.96
C MET A 190 -10.02 -2.56 8.04
N VAL A 191 -10.97 -3.33 8.57
CA VAL A 191 -12.34 -2.87 8.83
C VAL A 191 -12.53 -2.68 10.32
N ARG A 192 -12.97 -1.49 10.72
CA ARG A 192 -13.36 -1.22 12.10
C ARG A 192 -14.84 -1.52 12.28
N PHE A 193 -15.16 -2.25 13.34
CA PHE A 193 -16.51 -2.56 13.76
C PHE A 193 -16.80 -1.89 15.09
N HIS A 194 -18.04 -1.45 15.26
CA HIS A 194 -18.61 -1.07 16.55
C HIS A 194 -19.92 -1.85 16.71
N GLN A 195 -20.01 -2.67 17.75
CA GLN A 195 -21.16 -3.57 17.99
C GLN A 195 -21.50 -4.45 16.78
N GLY A 196 -20.47 -4.99 16.12
CA GLY A 196 -20.61 -5.84 14.94
C GLY A 196 -21.03 -5.13 13.65
N LYS A 197 -21.18 -3.80 13.66
CA LYS A 197 -21.45 -2.99 12.46
C LYS A 197 -20.19 -2.29 11.98
N PRO A 198 -19.87 -2.35 10.68
CA PRO A 198 -18.68 -1.70 10.16
C PRO A 198 -18.84 -0.17 10.19
N THR A 199 -17.80 0.54 10.61
CA THR A 199 -17.79 2.01 10.73
C THR A 199 -16.82 2.68 9.76
N GLY A 200 -15.79 1.95 9.33
CA GLY A 200 -14.85 2.41 8.32
C GLY A 200 -13.88 1.32 7.88
N ILE A 201 -13.20 1.59 6.78
CA ILE A 201 -12.24 0.68 6.16
C ILE A 201 -10.96 1.45 5.81
N TYR A 202 -9.82 0.81 6.03
CA TYR A 202 -8.52 1.20 5.54
C TYR A 202 -8.14 0.31 4.35
N TYR A 203 -7.56 0.92 3.33
CA TYR A 203 -6.95 0.31 2.16
C TYR A 203 -5.45 0.53 2.24
N SER A 204 -4.69 -0.56 2.29
CA SER A 204 -3.25 -0.48 2.13
C SER A 204 -2.90 -0.06 0.71
N GLN A 205 -2.11 0.98 0.61
CA GLN A 205 -1.44 1.35 -0.62
C GLN A 205 0.03 1.52 -0.26
N HIS A 206 0.85 1.83 -1.25
CA HIS A 206 2.14 2.46 -1.02
C HIS A 206 2.01 3.67 -0.06
N GLU A 207 3.11 4.22 0.43
CA GLU A 207 3.19 5.34 1.39
C GLU A 207 2.21 5.37 2.60
N ASP A 208 0.98 5.85 2.41
CA ASP A 208 0.08 6.26 3.51
C ASP A 208 -1.25 5.48 3.54
N GLY A 209 -1.55 4.71 2.49
CA GLY A 209 -2.88 4.12 2.30
C GLY A 209 -4.00 5.14 2.17
N ALA A 210 -5.23 4.65 2.13
CA ALA A 210 -6.44 5.47 2.16
C ALA A 210 -7.45 4.88 3.16
N ALA A 211 -8.25 5.73 3.80
CA ALA A 211 -9.29 5.28 4.70
C ALA A 211 -10.60 6.00 4.40
N TYR A 212 -11.70 5.28 4.54
CA TYR A 212 -13.04 5.74 4.24
C TYR A 212 -13.99 5.39 5.39
N SER A 213 -14.95 6.27 5.65
CA SER A 213 -16.11 5.88 6.45
C SER A 213 -16.91 4.82 5.69
N TRP A 214 -17.59 3.92 6.40
CA TRP A 214 -18.40 2.90 5.75
C TRP A 214 -19.55 3.48 4.90
N ALA A 215 -20.00 4.69 5.23
CA ALA A 215 -21.03 5.41 4.48
C ALA A 215 -20.46 6.37 3.41
N ASP A 216 -19.15 6.34 3.15
CA ASP A 216 -18.52 7.21 2.15
C ASP A 216 -18.99 6.84 0.74
N ALA A 217 -19.40 7.85 -0.04
CA ALA A 217 -19.93 7.65 -1.39
C ALA A 217 -18.91 7.07 -2.38
N LYS A 218 -17.61 7.11 -2.07
CA LYS A 218 -16.57 6.48 -2.88
C LYS A 218 -16.49 4.97 -2.69
N LEU A 219 -17.01 4.46 -1.57
CA LEU A 219 -16.95 3.05 -1.25
C LEU A 219 -18.00 2.28 -2.06
N SER A 220 -17.53 1.44 -2.96
CA SER A 220 -18.42 0.52 -3.70
C SER A 220 -18.61 -0.74 -2.88
N LEU A 221 -19.87 -1.10 -2.63
CA LEU A 221 -20.24 -2.31 -1.90
C LEU A 221 -20.96 -3.29 -2.84
N GLN A 222 -20.63 -4.58 -2.74
CA GLN A 222 -21.36 -5.69 -3.33
C GLN A 222 -21.85 -6.58 -2.19
N ASP A 223 -23.16 -6.75 -2.04
CA ASP A 223 -23.75 -7.55 -0.94
C ASP A 223 -23.25 -7.15 0.45
N GLU A 224 -23.20 -5.84 0.71
CA GLU A 224 -22.63 -5.21 1.93
C GLU A 224 -21.11 -5.38 2.11
N ARG A 225 -20.41 -6.02 1.16
CA ARG A 225 -18.96 -6.23 1.20
C ARG A 225 -18.22 -5.17 0.38
N PRO A 226 -17.15 -4.55 0.91
CA PRO A 226 -16.43 -3.52 0.19
C PRO A 226 -15.61 -4.11 -0.94
N LEU A 227 -15.71 -3.49 -2.12
CA LEU A 227 -14.86 -3.83 -3.25
C LEU A 227 -13.47 -3.21 -3.08
N VAL A 228 -12.48 -3.99 -3.46
CA VAL A 228 -11.07 -3.64 -3.45
C VAL A 228 -10.50 -3.98 -4.81
N PHE A 229 -9.60 -3.14 -5.32
CA PHE A 229 -8.97 -3.36 -6.61
C PHE A 229 -7.47 -3.44 -6.39
N SER A 230 -6.91 -4.63 -6.60
CA SER A 230 -5.49 -4.89 -6.42
C SER A 230 -4.73 -4.49 -7.69
N ALA A 231 -3.65 -3.74 -7.51
CA ALA A 231 -2.84 -3.22 -8.60
C ALA A 231 -2.01 -4.30 -9.30
N TYR A 232 -1.77 -4.10 -10.59
CA TYR A 232 -0.90 -4.95 -11.39
C TYR A 232 0.56 -4.92 -10.90
N GLY A 233 1.07 -6.06 -10.45
CA GLY A 233 2.44 -6.29 -10.00
C GLY A 233 2.68 -5.92 -8.55
N SER A 234 2.32 -4.69 -8.17
CA SER A 234 2.52 -4.14 -6.82
C SER A 234 1.47 -4.57 -5.80
N HIS A 235 0.37 -5.15 -6.28
CA HIS A 235 -0.78 -5.60 -5.52
C HIS A 235 -1.48 -4.56 -4.62
N ALA A 236 -1.02 -3.31 -4.61
CA ALA A 236 -1.57 -2.19 -3.85
C ALA A 236 -3.11 -2.12 -3.97
N ASN A 237 -3.79 -1.96 -2.83
CA ASN A 237 -5.25 -2.03 -2.75
C ASN A 237 -5.91 -0.65 -2.88
N TYR A 238 -6.77 -0.52 -3.89
CA TYR A 238 -7.49 0.72 -4.18
C TYR A 238 -9.01 0.57 -4.02
N VAL A 239 -9.68 1.70 -3.81
CA VAL A 239 -11.15 1.78 -3.65
C VAL A 239 -11.88 1.73 -5.00
N SER A 240 -11.17 1.94 -6.11
CA SER A 240 -11.72 1.92 -7.47
C SER A 240 -10.72 1.31 -8.44
N HIS A 241 -11.21 0.84 -9.59
CA HIS A 241 -10.38 0.53 -10.74
C HIS A 241 -9.80 1.81 -11.38
N GLY A 242 -8.95 1.64 -12.39
CA GLY A 242 -8.28 2.71 -13.12
C GLY A 242 -6.85 2.96 -12.66
N ASP A 243 -6.33 4.11 -13.07
CA ASP A 243 -4.96 4.53 -12.84
C ASP A 243 -4.85 5.29 -11.52
N HIS A 244 -4.00 4.81 -10.61
CA HIS A 244 -3.75 5.43 -9.31
C HIS A 244 -2.32 5.92 -9.19
N ILE A 245 -2.14 7.21 -8.97
CA ILE A 245 -0.80 7.78 -8.78
C ILE A 245 -0.37 7.58 -7.34
N HIS A 246 0.69 6.79 -7.13
CA HIS A 246 1.35 6.60 -5.86
C HIS A 246 2.80 7.11 -5.90
N GLY A 247 3.42 7.32 -4.73
CA GLY A 247 4.78 7.85 -4.64
C GLY A 247 4.96 9.21 -5.33
N LYS A 248 3.84 9.87 -5.69
CA LYS A 248 3.71 11.06 -6.55
C LYS A 248 4.27 10.93 -7.97
N ALA A 249 4.75 9.76 -8.37
CA ALA A 249 5.48 9.58 -9.61
C ALA A 249 5.19 8.27 -10.35
N LEU A 250 4.59 7.29 -9.67
CA LEU A 250 4.33 5.97 -10.20
C LEU A 250 2.83 5.74 -10.32
N ILE A 251 2.43 4.94 -11.31
CA ILE A 251 1.04 4.61 -11.60
C ILE A 251 0.83 3.13 -11.30
N ASP A 252 -0.11 2.86 -10.41
CA ASP A 252 -0.73 1.54 -10.29
C ASP A 252 -1.92 1.43 -11.24
N PHE A 253 -2.01 0.28 -11.89
CA PHE A 253 -3.11 -0.05 -12.78
C PHE A 253 -4.01 -1.06 -12.10
N CYS A 254 -5.29 -0.72 -11.98
CA CYS A 254 -6.32 -1.57 -11.40
C CYS A 254 -7.45 -1.81 -12.42
N ASP A 255 -7.94 -3.03 -12.50
CA ASP A 255 -9.11 -3.37 -13.32
C ASP A 255 -10.04 -4.37 -12.61
N THR A 256 -11.09 -4.80 -13.29
CA THR A 256 -12.03 -5.82 -12.82
C THR A 256 -11.75 -7.17 -13.50
N GLY A 257 -10.56 -7.72 -13.26
CA GLY A 257 -10.14 -9.00 -13.82
C GLY A 257 -10.85 -10.19 -13.17
N ILE A 258 -10.25 -10.77 -12.15
CA ILE A 258 -10.77 -11.95 -11.45
C ILE A 258 -11.24 -11.53 -10.05
N LEU A 259 -12.48 -11.85 -9.69
CA LEU A 259 -12.99 -11.57 -8.36
C LEU A 259 -12.51 -12.66 -7.40
N TRP A 260 -11.83 -12.24 -6.34
CA TRP A 260 -11.33 -13.08 -5.26
C TRP A 260 -12.09 -12.78 -3.96
N ASP A 261 -12.48 -13.85 -3.27
CA ASP A 261 -13.02 -13.81 -1.93
C ASP A 261 -11.99 -14.37 -0.93
N PRO A 262 -11.24 -13.48 -0.23
CA PRO A 262 -10.16 -13.89 0.65
C PRO A 262 -10.60 -14.79 1.80
N VAL A 263 -11.83 -14.59 2.32
CA VAL A 263 -12.28 -15.29 3.54
C VAL A 263 -12.77 -16.71 3.29
N LEU A 264 -12.93 -17.14 2.02
CA LEU A 264 -13.21 -18.53 1.69
C LEU A 264 -12.00 -19.45 1.93
N SER A 265 -10.79 -18.92 1.88
CA SER A 265 -9.53 -19.63 2.13
C SER A 265 -8.61 -18.79 3.02
N ALA A 266 -9.00 -18.62 4.30
CA ALA A 266 -8.27 -17.83 5.27
C ALA A 266 -7.95 -18.55 6.58
N TYR A 267 -6.85 -18.14 7.22
CA TYR A 267 -6.63 -18.41 8.64
C TYR A 267 -7.24 -17.29 9.49
N PHE A 268 -7.93 -17.63 10.58
CA PHE A 268 -8.58 -16.67 11.46
C PHE A 268 -7.92 -16.68 12.84
N PHE A 269 -7.66 -15.48 13.37
CA PHE A 269 -7.03 -15.31 14.66
C PHE A 269 -7.63 -14.14 15.45
N GLN A 270 -7.53 -14.24 16.77
CA GLN A 270 -7.74 -13.14 17.70
C GLN A 270 -6.40 -12.75 18.31
N PHE A 271 -6.08 -11.47 18.28
CA PHE A 271 -4.90 -10.88 18.88
C PHE A 271 -5.29 -10.05 20.11
N ASP A 272 -4.72 -10.40 21.27
CA ASP A 272 -4.86 -9.64 22.50
C ASP A 272 -3.82 -8.50 22.54
N PRO A 273 -4.25 -7.22 22.50
CA PRO A 273 -3.32 -6.10 22.48
C PRO A 273 -2.54 -5.91 23.79
N GLN A 274 -2.99 -6.48 24.91
CA GLN A 274 -2.32 -6.34 26.20
C GLN A 274 -1.18 -7.36 26.37
N THR A 275 -1.45 -8.61 26.01
CA THR A 275 -0.48 -9.70 26.14
C THR A 275 0.33 -9.93 24.86
N SER A 276 -0.09 -9.33 23.74
CA SER A 276 0.40 -9.64 22.40
C SER A 276 0.25 -11.12 22.02
N HIS A 277 -0.70 -11.81 22.64
CA HIS A 277 -0.97 -13.22 22.37
C HIS A 277 -1.92 -13.37 21.17
N LEU A 278 -1.64 -14.36 20.33
CA LEU A 278 -2.44 -14.71 19.16
C LEU A 278 -3.11 -16.06 19.41
N THR A 279 -4.43 -16.08 19.31
CA THR A 279 -5.26 -17.28 19.48
C THR A 279 -5.91 -17.62 18.14
N ARG A 280 -5.83 -18.89 17.72
CA ARG A 280 -6.49 -19.36 16.50
C ARG A 280 -8.00 -19.43 16.71
N LEU A 281 -8.77 -19.01 15.72
CA LEU A 281 -10.24 -19.12 15.67
C LEU A 281 -10.63 -20.18 14.65
N VAL A 282 -11.82 -20.75 14.81
CA VAL A 282 -12.42 -21.67 13.82
C VAL A 282 -13.44 -20.95 12.95
N HIS A 283 -13.47 -21.29 11.67
CA HIS A 283 -14.48 -20.82 10.73
C HIS A 283 -15.36 -21.99 10.33
N GLY A 284 -16.66 -21.88 10.62
CA GLY A 284 -17.62 -22.97 10.46
C GLY A 284 -17.77 -23.83 11.71
N SER A 285 -18.86 -24.59 11.74
CA SER A 285 -19.32 -25.40 12.87
C SER A 285 -19.01 -26.89 12.67
N SER A 286 -17.77 -27.25 12.35
CA SER A 286 -17.32 -28.64 12.54
C SER A 286 -16.99 -28.86 14.01
N HIS A 287 -18.05 -29.04 14.80
CA HIS A 287 -17.97 -29.36 16.23
C HIS A 287 -17.33 -30.74 16.52
N ASP A 288 -17.02 -31.50 15.45
CA ASP A 288 -16.51 -32.88 15.47
C ASP A 288 -15.01 -33.02 15.15
N ASP A 289 -14.33 -31.92 14.79
CA ASP A 289 -12.89 -31.99 14.54
C ASP A 289 -12.12 -31.86 15.87
N ALA A 290 -11.29 -32.86 16.17
CA ALA A 290 -10.35 -32.80 17.27
C ALA A 290 -9.60 -31.46 17.25
N ALA A 291 -9.34 -30.89 18.43
CA ALA A 291 -8.58 -29.64 18.55
C ALA A 291 -7.36 -29.69 17.62
N PRO A 292 -7.18 -28.70 16.72
CA PRO A 292 -6.16 -28.80 15.70
C PRO A 292 -4.80 -28.97 16.36
N THR A 293 -4.00 -29.89 15.81
CA THR A 293 -2.66 -30.22 16.34
C THR A 293 -1.66 -29.08 16.20
N THR A 294 -2.02 -28.03 15.44
CA THR A 294 -1.21 -26.86 15.16
C THR A 294 -1.98 -25.57 15.43
N ASN A 295 -1.31 -24.61 16.06
CA ASN A 295 -1.88 -23.30 16.36
C ASN A 295 -1.63 -22.30 15.21
N LEU A 296 -0.61 -22.54 14.38
CA LEU A 296 -0.23 -21.72 13.22
C LEU A 296 -0.02 -20.25 13.58
N THR A 297 0.50 -19.92 14.76
CA THR A 297 0.60 -18.53 15.25
C THR A 297 1.97 -17.90 15.07
N SER A 298 3.00 -18.71 14.82
CA SER A 298 4.41 -18.29 14.81
C SER A 298 4.75 -17.32 13.69
N PHE A 299 4.03 -17.39 12.57
CA PHE A 299 4.20 -16.49 11.43
C PHE A 299 4.05 -15.00 11.83
N LEU A 300 3.16 -14.68 12.78
CA LEU A 300 2.96 -13.31 13.25
C LEU A 300 4.19 -12.77 13.96
N TYR A 301 4.88 -13.62 14.72
CA TYR A 301 5.99 -13.23 15.58
C TYR A 301 7.34 -13.26 14.89
N PHE A 302 7.45 -13.86 13.71
CA PHE A 302 8.69 -13.83 12.94
C PHE A 302 9.04 -12.38 12.56
N ALA A 303 10.17 -11.91 13.08
CA ALA A 303 10.60 -10.51 12.98
C ALA A 303 11.54 -10.25 11.80
N GLY A 304 11.89 -11.29 11.04
CA GLY A 304 12.78 -11.19 9.88
C GLY A 304 12.06 -10.76 8.61
N LEU A 305 12.80 -10.84 7.51
CA LEU A 305 12.33 -10.55 6.16
C LEU A 305 11.64 -11.80 5.60
N TRP A 306 10.40 -11.64 5.16
CA TRP A 306 9.65 -12.60 4.38
C TRP A 306 10.08 -12.47 2.91
N GLY A 307 11.26 -12.99 2.59
CA GLY A 307 11.90 -12.81 1.30
C GLY A 307 13.41 -12.67 1.38
N ASP A 308 14.03 -12.56 0.22
CA ASP A 308 15.46 -12.28 0.06
C ASP A 308 15.87 -10.94 0.69
N ALA A 309 17.08 -10.87 1.22
CA ALA A 309 17.70 -9.59 1.53
C ALA A 309 18.16 -8.90 0.23
N GLU A 310 18.10 -7.57 0.18
CA GLU A 310 18.53 -6.77 -0.97
C GLU A 310 19.91 -7.20 -1.50
N TYR A 311 20.02 -7.39 -2.81
CA TYR A 311 21.29 -7.72 -3.45
C TYR A 311 22.32 -6.58 -3.32
N PRO A 312 23.62 -6.89 -3.14
CA PRO A 312 24.66 -5.88 -3.10
C PRO A 312 24.69 -5.04 -4.38
N LYS A 313 25.11 -3.77 -4.27
CA LYS A 313 25.18 -2.83 -5.42
C LYS A 313 25.97 -3.34 -6.63
N HIS A 314 26.97 -4.20 -6.40
CA HIS A 314 27.83 -4.76 -7.43
C HIS A 314 27.38 -6.14 -7.93
N HIS A 315 26.24 -6.65 -7.45
CA HIS A 315 25.69 -7.93 -7.90
C HIS A 315 25.27 -7.81 -9.38
N PRO A 316 25.58 -8.80 -10.24
CA PRO A 316 25.33 -8.69 -11.69
C PRO A 316 23.85 -8.53 -12.06
N LEU A 317 22.95 -9.06 -11.22
CA LEU A 317 21.50 -8.91 -11.39
C LEU A 317 20.95 -7.61 -10.78
N GLN A 318 21.70 -6.95 -9.90
CA GLN A 318 21.23 -5.75 -9.22
C GLN A 318 21.47 -4.52 -10.10
N LYS A 319 20.39 -3.78 -10.36
CA LYS A 319 20.42 -2.53 -11.11
C LYS A 319 19.86 -1.42 -10.25
N THR A 320 20.39 -0.21 -10.40
CA THR A 320 19.89 0.98 -9.69
C THR A 320 19.78 2.13 -10.66
N ILE A 321 18.62 2.79 -10.69
CA ILE A 321 18.42 4.00 -11.49
C ILE A 321 19.09 5.16 -10.75
N PRO A 322 20.17 5.77 -11.30
CA PRO A 322 20.98 6.74 -10.56
C PRO A 322 20.21 7.98 -10.09
N LEU A 323 19.20 8.42 -10.87
CA LEU A 323 18.45 9.65 -10.59
C LEU A 323 17.49 9.52 -9.40
N PHE A 324 16.91 8.33 -9.19
CA PHE A 324 15.88 8.08 -8.18
C PHE A 324 16.32 7.10 -7.09
N GLY A 325 17.46 6.43 -7.26
CA GLY A 325 17.95 5.40 -6.35
C GLY A 325 17.08 4.14 -6.31
N LEU A 326 16.16 3.98 -7.28
CA LEU A 326 15.28 2.81 -7.39
C LEU A 326 16.09 1.59 -7.78
N LYS A 327 15.98 0.53 -6.99
CA LYS A 327 16.71 -0.71 -7.15
C LYS A 327 15.84 -1.75 -7.82
N ARG A 328 16.46 -2.66 -8.57
CA ARG A 328 15.74 -3.77 -9.19
C ARG A 328 15.20 -4.73 -8.15
N PHE A 329 16.07 -5.32 -7.33
CA PHE A 329 15.69 -6.18 -6.22
C PHE A 329 15.80 -5.41 -4.91
N VAL A 330 14.75 -5.47 -4.11
CA VAL A 330 14.69 -4.89 -2.75
C VAL A 330 14.53 -6.00 -1.73
N SER A 331 14.81 -5.69 -0.46
CA SER A 331 14.60 -6.64 0.62
C SER A 331 13.13 -7.03 0.72
N GLY A 332 12.88 -8.30 1.02
CA GLY A 332 11.56 -8.78 1.39
C GLY A 332 10.96 -8.00 2.57
N PRO A 333 9.63 -8.00 2.69
CA PRO A 333 8.89 -7.33 3.75
C PRO A 333 9.14 -7.87 5.16
N LEU A 334 8.94 -7.02 6.17
CA LEU A 334 8.66 -7.51 7.52
C LEU A 334 7.24 -8.09 7.61
N GLY A 335 7.04 -9.02 8.55
CA GLY A 335 5.75 -9.68 8.77
C GLY A 335 4.63 -8.79 9.34
N PRO A 336 3.41 -9.34 9.53
CA PRO A 336 2.20 -8.57 9.87
C PRO A 336 2.30 -7.74 11.16
N LEU A 337 3.11 -8.15 12.16
CA LEU A 337 3.26 -7.39 13.41
C LEU A 337 3.88 -5.99 13.19
N ALA A 338 4.67 -5.81 12.13
CA ALA A 338 5.23 -4.52 11.74
C ALA A 338 4.16 -3.50 11.28
N LYS A 339 2.91 -3.95 11.09
CA LYS A 339 1.80 -3.15 10.55
C LYS A 339 0.98 -2.39 11.58
N GLN A 340 1.44 -2.37 12.83
CA GLN A 340 0.77 -1.69 13.94
C GLN A 340 -0.68 -2.19 14.07
N LEU A 341 -0.87 -3.43 14.54
CA LEU A 341 -2.18 -4.03 14.73
C LEU A 341 -3.06 -3.24 15.72
N VAL A 342 -2.44 -2.56 16.69
CA VAL A 342 -3.13 -1.75 17.69
C VAL A 342 -3.09 -0.28 17.26
N ARG A 343 -4.08 0.15 16.45
CA ARG A 343 -4.18 1.52 15.92
C ARG A 343 -5.18 2.35 16.71
N ARG A 344 -4.98 3.66 16.86
CA ARG A 344 -6.02 4.56 17.39
C ARG A 344 -7.11 4.81 16.36
N GLY A 345 -6.71 5.16 15.14
CA GLY A 345 -7.60 5.38 13.99
C GLY A 345 -7.62 4.20 13.02
N LEU A 346 -8.12 4.44 11.80
CA LEU A 346 -8.00 3.51 10.68
C LEU A 346 -6.56 3.48 10.12
N PHE A 347 -5.90 4.64 10.11
CA PHE A 347 -4.51 4.77 9.70
C PHE A 347 -3.53 4.23 10.76
N PRO A 348 -2.35 3.73 10.34
CA PRO A 348 -1.25 3.47 11.25
C PRO A 348 -0.87 4.73 12.05
N ASP A 349 -0.63 4.57 13.36
CA ASP A 349 -0.33 5.68 14.26
C ASP A 349 1.03 6.33 13.95
N ARG A 350 2.02 5.50 13.58
CA ARG A 350 3.35 5.94 13.13
C ARG A 350 3.43 5.84 11.62
N ARG A 351 3.33 6.98 10.93
CA ARG A 351 3.52 7.06 9.46
C ARG A 351 5.00 7.18 9.10
N ALA A 352 5.37 6.62 7.95
CA ALA A 352 6.71 6.79 7.42
C ALA A 352 6.98 8.27 7.13
N ARG A 353 8.15 8.78 7.53
CA ARG A 353 8.57 10.14 7.17
C ARG A 353 9.03 10.13 5.71
N LYS A 354 8.43 10.99 4.88
CA LYS A 354 8.87 11.19 3.50
C LYS A 354 10.25 11.86 3.49
N SER A 355 11.13 11.41 2.60
CA SER A 355 12.42 12.08 2.39
C SER A 355 12.20 13.49 1.82
N TRP A 356 13.17 14.38 1.99
CA TRP A 356 13.09 15.73 1.42
C TRP A 356 12.95 15.71 -0.11
N ILE A 357 13.53 14.70 -0.77
CA ILE A 357 13.40 14.45 -2.22
C ILE A 357 11.96 14.05 -2.57
N GLN A 358 11.37 13.07 -1.86
CA GLN A 358 9.96 12.68 -2.08
C GLN A 358 8.98 13.82 -1.80
N TRP A 359 9.30 14.67 -0.81
CA TRP A 359 8.54 15.89 -0.56
C TRP A 359 8.64 16.86 -1.74
N ALA A 360 9.86 17.18 -2.20
CA ALA A 360 10.11 18.10 -3.31
C ALA A 360 9.50 17.62 -4.63
N VAL A 361 9.65 16.33 -4.96
CA VAL A 361 8.99 15.70 -6.12
C VAL A 361 7.48 15.85 -6.02
N GLY A 362 6.92 15.62 -4.83
CA GLY A 362 5.50 15.84 -4.59
C GLY A 362 5.03 17.26 -4.87
N VAL A 363 5.75 18.24 -4.33
CA VAL A 363 5.47 19.66 -4.57
C VAL A 363 5.51 19.96 -6.07
N PHE A 364 6.58 19.54 -6.75
CA PHE A 364 6.72 19.74 -8.19
C PHE A 364 5.55 19.11 -8.98
N MET A 365 5.20 17.86 -8.69
CA MET A 365 4.13 17.13 -9.36
C MET A 365 2.75 17.75 -9.12
N THR A 366 2.48 18.34 -7.95
CA THR A 366 1.25 19.09 -7.68
C THR A 366 1.15 20.36 -8.53
N PHE A 367 2.26 21.09 -8.71
CA PHE A 367 2.27 22.32 -9.53
C PHE A 367 2.43 22.04 -11.03
N TYR A 368 2.83 20.83 -11.42
CA TYR A 368 3.14 20.53 -12.81
C TYR A 368 1.94 20.75 -13.76
N PRO A 369 0.74 20.20 -13.51
CA PRO A 369 -0.40 20.35 -14.42
C PRO A 369 -0.86 21.80 -14.61
N CYS A 370 -0.86 22.61 -13.54
CA CYS A 370 -1.38 23.99 -13.59
C CYS A 370 -0.38 24.99 -14.15
N CYS A 371 0.88 24.79 -13.80
CA CYS A 371 1.81 25.91 -13.71
C CYS A 371 3.07 25.64 -14.52
N VAL A 372 3.47 24.38 -14.69
CA VAL A 372 4.70 24.02 -15.43
C VAL A 372 4.37 23.44 -16.82
N ARG A 373 3.31 22.62 -16.94
CA ARG A 373 2.91 21.98 -18.18
C ARG A 373 2.43 23.03 -19.17
N GLY A 374 3.21 23.22 -20.24
CA GLY A 374 2.90 24.23 -21.25
C GLY A 374 3.24 25.67 -20.84
N TRP A 375 4.11 25.90 -19.86
CA TRP A 375 4.62 27.25 -19.48
C TRP A 375 5.06 28.08 -20.70
N ARG A 376 5.64 27.44 -21.72
CA ARG A 376 6.01 28.08 -22.99
C ARG A 376 4.82 28.75 -23.71
N LYS A 377 3.60 28.18 -23.61
CA LYS A 377 2.37 28.78 -24.17
C LYS A 377 1.96 30.03 -23.41
N TRP A 378 2.04 30.02 -22.08
CA TRP A 378 1.78 31.20 -21.25
C TRP A 378 2.77 32.33 -21.50
N MET A 379 4.07 32.01 -21.58
CA MET A 379 5.10 32.99 -21.92
C MET A 379 4.94 33.53 -23.34
N SER A 380 4.60 32.67 -24.31
CA SER A 380 4.30 33.11 -25.68
C SER A 380 3.08 34.03 -25.72
N GLY A 381 2.04 33.72 -24.94
CA GLY A 381 0.87 34.58 -24.76
C GLY A 381 1.23 35.94 -24.16
N MET A 382 2.06 35.98 -23.12
CA MET A 382 2.56 37.23 -22.54
C MET A 382 3.39 38.05 -23.54
N VAL A 383 4.28 37.41 -24.29
CA VAL A 383 5.08 38.09 -25.33
C VAL A 383 4.18 38.68 -26.41
N LEU A 384 3.19 37.93 -26.90
CA LEU A 384 2.21 38.42 -27.88
C LEU A 384 1.40 39.61 -27.33
N LEU A 385 1.02 39.58 -26.05
CA LEU A 385 0.30 40.66 -25.39
C LEU A 385 1.15 41.92 -25.26
N VAL A 386 2.42 41.79 -24.86
CA VAL A 386 3.38 42.92 -24.79
C VAL A 386 3.65 43.50 -26.17
N VAL A 387 3.85 42.66 -27.19
CA VAL A 387 4.02 43.12 -28.58
C VAL A 387 2.76 43.83 -29.08
N GLY A 388 1.58 43.28 -28.81
CA GLY A 388 0.30 43.90 -29.15
C GLY A 388 0.11 45.27 -28.51
N LEU A 389 0.39 45.40 -27.21
CA LEU A 389 0.34 46.68 -26.49
C LEU A 389 1.37 47.68 -27.04
N GLY A 390 2.58 47.22 -27.37
CA GLY A 390 3.62 48.03 -28.00
C GLY A 390 3.18 48.59 -29.35
N LEU A 391 2.58 47.75 -30.20
CA LEU A 391 2.03 48.16 -31.50
C LEU A 391 0.90 49.17 -31.36
N MET A 392 -0.01 48.99 -30.39
CA MET A 392 -1.07 49.98 -30.10
C MET A 392 -0.47 51.33 -29.68
N LEU A 393 0.58 51.32 -28.87
CA LEU A 393 1.26 52.53 -28.40
C LEU A 393 1.95 53.28 -29.55
N VAL A 394 2.61 52.54 -30.45
CA VAL A 394 3.22 53.10 -31.67
C VAL A 394 2.16 53.70 -32.59
N PHE A 395 1.07 52.96 -32.83
CA PHE A 395 -0.06 53.44 -33.64
C PHE A 395 -0.65 54.72 -33.05
N TRP A 396 -0.90 54.75 -31.74
CA TRP A 396 -1.43 55.92 -31.05
C TRP A 396 -0.46 57.12 -31.12
N ARG A 397 0.85 56.89 -30.98
CA ARG A 397 1.87 57.94 -31.18
C ARG A 397 1.89 58.46 -32.62
N ALA A 398 1.76 57.58 -33.62
CA ALA A 398 1.69 57.95 -35.03
C ALA A 398 0.44 58.80 -35.34
N VAL A 399 -0.74 58.40 -34.82
CA VAL A 399 -1.97 59.18 -34.93
C VAL A 399 -1.82 60.55 -34.27
N ARG A 400 -1.28 60.62 -33.05
CA ARG A 400 -1.03 61.90 -32.37
C ARG A 400 -0.01 62.77 -33.11
N TYR A 401 1.04 62.17 -33.66
CA TYR A 401 2.02 62.89 -34.47
C TYR A 401 1.37 63.46 -35.74
N HIS A 402 0.55 62.66 -36.44
CA HIS A 402 -0.17 63.10 -37.63
C HIS A 402 -1.16 64.23 -37.31
N GLN A 403 -1.93 64.12 -36.21
CA GLN A 403 -2.82 65.17 -35.72
C GLN A 403 -2.07 66.47 -35.38
N ARG A 404 -0.89 66.36 -34.73
CA ARG A 404 -0.04 67.53 -34.44
C ARG A 404 0.52 68.16 -35.71
N ARG A 405 0.94 67.35 -36.68
CA ARG A 405 1.47 67.81 -37.97
C ARG A 405 0.40 68.52 -38.81
N THR A 406 -0.82 67.98 -38.86
CA THR A 406 -1.96 68.62 -39.54
C THR A 406 -2.38 69.91 -38.85
N ARG A 407 -2.42 69.95 -37.51
CA ARG A 407 -2.66 71.20 -36.75
C ARG A 407 -1.58 72.27 -37.00
N ARG A 408 -0.30 71.88 -37.11
CA ARG A 408 0.80 72.82 -37.48
C ARG A 408 0.66 73.34 -38.91
N ARG A 409 0.32 72.48 -39.88
CA ARG A 409 0.05 72.92 -41.27
C ARG A 409 -1.10 73.92 -41.36
N ARG A 410 -2.16 73.75 -40.56
CA ARG A 410 -3.28 74.72 -40.50
C ARG A 410 -2.90 76.07 -39.87
N ARG A 411 -1.85 76.15 -39.05
CA ARG A 411 -1.36 77.40 -38.44
C ARG A 411 -0.37 78.19 -39.33
N GLY A 412 0.09 77.61 -40.45
CA GLY A 412 1.06 78.22 -41.37
C GLY A 412 0.48 79.17 -42.42
N TYR A 413 -0.85 79.27 -42.54
CA TYR A 413 -1.50 80.24 -43.42
C TYR A 413 -1.94 81.48 -42.62
N LYS A 414 -0.97 82.31 -42.19
CA LYS A 414 -1.22 83.72 -41.91
C LYS A 414 -0.99 84.48 -43.22
N LYS A 415 -2.08 84.78 -43.93
CA LYS A 415 -2.09 85.59 -45.15
C LYS A 415 -1.53 86.99 -44.81
N LEU A 416 -0.40 87.36 -45.39
CA LEU A 416 0.18 88.70 -45.26
C LEU A 416 -0.77 89.72 -45.90
N ARG A 417 -1.14 90.76 -45.14
CA ARG A 417 -1.88 91.94 -45.60
C ARG A 417 -0.97 92.82 -46.47
N MET A 418 -1.33 93.04 -47.72
CA MET A 418 -1.03 94.20 -48.57
C MET A 418 -1.97 94.06 -49.79
N MET A 419 -2.70 95.03 -50.33
CA MET A 419 -2.96 96.44 -50.07
C MET A 419 -4.38 96.69 -50.62
N ASP A 420 -5.17 97.50 -49.94
CA ASP A 420 -6.44 97.99 -50.46
C ASP A 420 -6.18 98.93 -51.64
N ILE A 421 -6.80 98.65 -52.79
CA ILE A 421 -7.02 99.63 -53.86
C ILE A 421 -8.51 99.57 -54.19
N PRO A 422 -9.32 100.51 -53.67
CA PRO A 422 -10.67 100.74 -54.16
C PRO A 422 -10.69 102.00 -55.04
N LEU A 423 -11.19 101.88 -56.27
CA LEU A 423 -11.79 102.94 -57.10
C LEU A 423 -12.24 102.24 -58.39
N SER A 424 -13.51 101.86 -58.51
CA SER A 424 -14.61 102.67 -59.06
C SER A 424 -14.33 103.22 -60.45
N ASP A 425 -15.22 102.82 -61.35
CA ASP A 425 -15.57 103.35 -62.68
C ASP A 425 -14.76 102.88 -63.90
N VAL A 426 -15.51 102.23 -64.81
CA VAL A 426 -15.79 102.54 -66.24
C VAL A 426 -16.01 101.19 -66.94
N ALA A 427 -17.26 100.80 -67.20
CA ALA A 427 -17.96 100.90 -68.50
C ALA A 427 -17.21 100.22 -69.67
#